data_AF-A0A2E7TS33-F1
#
_entry.id   AF-A0A2E7TS33-F1
#
_cell.length_a   1.000
_cell.length_b   1.000
_cell.length_c   1.000
_cell.angle_alpha   90.00
_cell.angle_beta   90.00
_cell.angle_gamma   90.00
#
_symmetry.space_group_name_H-M   'P 1'
#
loop_
_entity.id
_entity.type
_entity.pdbx_description
1 polymer ?
#
loop_
_entity_poly.entity_id
_entity_poly.type
_entity_poly.pdbx_seq_one_letter_code
_entity_poly.pdbx_strand_id
1 'polypeptide(L)'
;MCGQSADFNFKNYNVSKVGSHEVLSFEDNFIDELFHAYAQLNFKCKLSKNHVILSIDSEPCTSSEEKALKNWVWSQEPRIEIKRGISNDDFYSSVIVYPYFLNNGLKHKIKKIKLNLEKSQNEIVSNFRSNEEIIESVLSSGSWFKFKIHKSGIYQISYENLIEKNIISGPIPSNQIAVFGNSSRMLDFTVGNSRPVDLSEIPSKIIEEDNSFFTSGSSILFYAEADGNEYYDSDDSILKKEVNLYSDTNFIYITTTALSRKTIPKQILTSPSDTIYDYVKLNHHEKEWVNFIKSGRQWFGESFNQNPLTFK
;
A
#
# COMPACT_ATOMS: atom_id res chain seq x y z
N MET A 1 28.64 0.74 18.73
CA MET A 1 27.18 0.59 18.72
C MET A 1 26.71 0.51 20.16
N CYS A 2 26.02 1.54 20.66
CA CYS A 2 25.48 1.55 22.02
C CYS A 2 23.96 1.38 21.88
N GLY A 3 23.46 0.16 22.05
CA GLY A 3 22.04 -0.13 22.09
C GLY A 3 21.42 0.44 23.37
N GLN A 4 20.17 0.87 23.30
CA GLN A 4 19.37 1.20 24.47
C GLN A 4 18.56 -0.04 24.87
N SER A 5 18.58 -0.40 26.16
CA SER A 5 17.69 -1.45 26.66
C SER A 5 16.35 -0.85 27.05
N ALA A 6 15.26 -1.51 26.66
CA ALA A 6 13.92 -1.20 27.16
C ALA A 6 13.39 -2.38 27.98
N ASP A 7 13.06 -2.09 29.24
CA ASP A 7 12.52 -3.07 30.18
C ASP A 7 11.04 -2.75 30.41
N PHE A 8 10.16 -3.68 30.05
CA PHE A 8 8.72 -3.58 30.30
C PHE A 8 8.32 -4.55 31.41
N ASN A 9 7.53 -4.05 32.37
CA ASN A 9 6.99 -4.83 33.47
C ASN A 9 5.47 -4.70 33.47
N PHE A 10 4.77 -5.80 33.26
CA PHE A 10 3.31 -5.85 33.26
C PHE A 10 2.85 -6.43 34.59
N LYS A 11 2.16 -5.62 35.38
CA LYS A 11 1.73 -5.97 36.74
C LYS A 11 0.22 -5.83 36.86
N ASN A 12 -0.35 -6.55 37.83
CA ASN A 12 -1.74 -6.40 38.23
C ASN A 12 -2.74 -6.59 37.06
N TYR A 13 -2.53 -7.65 36.27
CA TYR A 13 -3.49 -8.02 35.22
C TYR A 13 -4.90 -8.17 35.78
N ASN A 14 -5.85 -7.52 35.15
CA ASN A 14 -7.25 -7.59 35.52
C ASN A 14 -8.14 -7.53 34.28
N VAL A 15 -9.24 -8.29 34.29
CA VAL A 15 -10.29 -8.14 33.29
C VAL A 15 -11.28 -7.10 33.80
N SER A 16 -11.38 -5.98 33.10
CA SER A 16 -12.31 -4.90 33.39
C SER A 16 -13.31 -4.71 32.25
N LYS A 17 -14.41 -4.00 32.50
CA LYS A 17 -15.37 -3.65 31.45
C LYS A 17 -15.16 -2.20 31.04
N VAL A 18 -14.92 -1.98 29.75
CA VAL A 18 -14.90 -0.66 29.13
C VAL A 18 -16.09 -0.57 28.19
N GLY A 19 -17.16 0.08 28.64
CA GLY A 19 -18.46 0.07 27.96
C GLY A 19 -19.04 -1.35 27.90
N SER A 20 -19.31 -1.84 26.68
CA SER A 20 -19.81 -3.20 26.41
C SER A 20 -18.71 -4.26 26.23
N HIS A 21 -17.43 -3.87 26.29
CA HIS A 21 -16.29 -4.74 25.99
C HIS A 21 -15.59 -5.20 27.27
N GLU A 22 -15.22 -6.48 27.31
CA GLU A 22 -14.30 -7.03 28.33
C GLU A 22 -12.87 -6.79 27.86
N VAL A 23 -12.07 -6.10 28.67
CA VAL A 23 -10.70 -5.69 28.35
C VAL A 23 -9.76 -6.29 29.38
N LEU A 24 -8.72 -6.97 28.91
CA LEU A 24 -7.61 -7.40 29.76
C LEU A 24 -6.62 -6.24 29.90
N SER A 25 -6.66 -5.56 31.05
CA SER A 25 -5.78 -4.43 31.39
C SER A 25 -4.68 -4.86 32.38
N PHE A 26 -3.71 -3.98 32.58
CA PHE A 26 -2.64 -4.08 33.56
C PHE A 26 -2.27 -2.68 34.03
N GLU A 27 -1.45 -2.57 35.06
CA GLU A 27 -1.02 -1.27 35.60
C GLU A 27 -0.34 -0.39 34.54
N ASP A 28 -0.73 0.89 34.47
CA ASP A 28 -0.22 1.89 33.50
C ASP A 28 -0.37 1.51 32.02
N ASN A 29 -1.38 0.70 31.67
CA ASN A 29 -1.64 0.34 30.29
C ASN A 29 -2.24 1.50 29.47
N PHE A 30 -1.92 1.51 28.19
CA PHE A 30 -2.69 2.21 27.16
C PHE A 30 -3.67 1.23 26.52
N ILE A 31 -4.68 1.73 25.81
CA ILE A 31 -5.69 0.93 25.11
C ILE A 31 -5.77 1.42 23.67
N ASP A 32 -5.76 0.49 22.70
CA ASP A 32 -5.93 0.81 21.28
C ASP A 32 -7.42 0.91 20.88
N GLU A 33 -7.70 1.23 19.62
CA GLU A 33 -9.07 1.34 19.09
C GLU A 33 -9.83 0.00 19.09
N LEU A 34 -9.12 -1.12 19.19
CA LEU A 34 -9.66 -2.48 19.27
C LEU A 34 -9.80 -2.98 20.71
N PHE A 35 -9.58 -2.10 21.69
CA PHE A 35 -9.62 -2.41 23.12
C PHE A 35 -8.53 -3.39 23.60
N HIS A 36 -7.39 -3.47 22.92
CA HIS A 36 -6.23 -4.22 23.40
C HIS A 36 -5.32 -3.33 24.25
N ALA A 37 -4.92 -3.84 25.42
CA ALA A 37 -4.00 -3.14 26.29
C ALA A 37 -2.53 -3.31 25.83
N TYR A 38 -1.77 -2.22 25.84
CA TYR A 38 -0.35 -2.21 25.51
C TYR A 38 0.45 -1.30 26.44
N ALA A 39 1.74 -1.55 26.55
CA ALA A 39 2.67 -0.68 27.27
C ALA A 39 3.50 0.13 26.26
N GLN A 40 3.84 1.37 26.62
CA GLN A 40 4.62 2.26 25.76
C GLN A 40 5.75 2.92 26.54
N LEU A 41 6.96 2.94 25.95
CA LEU A 41 8.10 3.73 26.42
C LEU A 41 8.55 4.71 25.33
N ASN A 42 8.83 5.95 25.73
CA ASN A 42 9.24 7.01 24.82
C ASN A 42 10.73 7.33 25.01
N PHE A 43 11.46 7.38 23.90
CA PHE A 43 12.88 7.67 23.86
C PHE A 43 13.13 8.94 23.05
N LYS A 44 13.95 9.86 23.59
CA LYS A 44 14.41 11.06 22.89
C LYS A 44 15.59 10.76 21.96
N CYS A 45 15.40 9.82 21.03
CA CYS A 45 16.33 9.52 19.96
C CYS A 45 15.62 8.80 18.81
N LYS A 46 16.28 8.70 17.65
CA LYS A 46 15.81 7.92 16.50
C LYS A 46 16.22 6.45 16.66
N LEU A 47 15.27 5.56 16.97
CA LEU A 47 15.49 4.12 17.09
C LEU A 47 15.30 3.41 15.73
N SER A 48 16.01 2.30 15.53
CA SER A 48 15.79 1.35 14.45
C SER A 48 14.40 0.71 14.58
N LYS A 49 13.79 0.28 13.46
CA LYS A 49 12.55 -0.55 13.52
C LYS A 49 12.90 -1.97 13.96
N ASN A 50 14.16 -2.38 13.75
CA ASN A 50 14.66 -3.66 14.22
C ASN A 50 14.83 -3.63 15.75
N HIS A 51 14.48 -4.74 16.37
CA HIS A 51 14.60 -4.97 17.79
C HIS A 51 15.00 -6.41 18.05
N VAL A 52 15.62 -6.67 19.20
CA VAL A 52 15.95 -8.03 19.64
C VAL A 52 15.34 -8.24 21.02
N ILE A 53 14.55 -9.30 21.18
CA ILE A 53 14.04 -9.72 22.49
C ILE A 53 15.19 -10.41 23.22
N LEU A 54 15.65 -9.81 24.33
CA LEU A 54 16.72 -10.34 25.16
C LEU A 54 16.21 -11.38 26.15
N SER A 55 15.03 -11.15 26.73
CA SER A 55 14.37 -12.10 27.61
C SER A 55 12.87 -11.83 27.68
N ILE A 56 12.12 -12.89 27.94
CA ILE A 56 10.67 -12.87 28.14
C ILE A 56 10.32 -13.77 29.32
N ASP A 57 9.59 -13.21 30.28
CA ASP A 57 8.98 -13.92 31.39
C ASP A 57 7.46 -13.86 31.21
N SER A 58 6.80 -15.01 31.16
CA SER A 58 5.39 -15.12 30.79
C SER A 58 4.67 -16.20 31.58
N GLU A 59 3.35 -16.09 31.66
CA GLU A 59 2.49 -17.10 32.26
C GLU A 59 1.27 -17.37 31.36
N PRO A 60 0.65 -18.56 31.45
CA PRO A 60 -0.55 -18.86 30.68
C PRO A 60 -1.70 -17.94 31.07
N CYS A 61 -2.52 -17.57 30.08
CA CYS A 61 -3.76 -16.84 30.31
C CYS A 61 -4.79 -17.71 31.03
N THR A 62 -5.58 -17.10 31.89
CA THR A 62 -6.77 -17.73 32.47
C THR A 62 -7.94 -17.71 31.49
N SER A 63 -8.96 -18.57 31.69
CA SER A 63 -10.11 -18.64 30.77
C SER A 63 -10.88 -17.31 30.65
N SER A 64 -10.94 -16.50 31.72
CA SER A 64 -11.54 -15.16 31.66
C SER A 64 -10.73 -14.18 30.82
N GLU A 65 -9.40 -14.29 30.86
CA GLU A 65 -8.48 -13.45 30.07
C GLU A 65 -8.52 -13.81 28.59
N GLU A 66 -8.59 -15.10 28.27
CA GLU A 66 -8.75 -15.55 26.89
C GLU A 66 -10.04 -15.05 26.25
N LYS A 67 -11.12 -14.95 27.05
CA LYS A 67 -12.41 -14.42 26.60
C LYS A 67 -12.32 -12.92 26.29
N ALA A 68 -11.60 -12.16 27.11
CA ALA A 68 -11.33 -10.75 26.85
C ALA A 68 -10.48 -10.55 25.58
N LEU A 69 -9.59 -11.49 25.27
CA LEU A 69 -8.72 -11.48 24.08
C LEU A 69 -9.31 -12.23 22.87
N LYS A 70 -10.64 -12.37 22.77
CA LYS A 70 -11.28 -13.13 21.67
C LYS A 70 -10.94 -12.63 20.26
N ASN A 71 -10.66 -11.33 20.12
CA ASN A 71 -10.36 -10.67 18.85
C ASN A 71 -8.86 -10.45 18.64
N TRP A 72 -8.03 -10.92 19.57
CA TRP A 72 -6.58 -10.81 19.44
C TRP A 72 -6.04 -11.80 18.41
N VAL A 73 -5.18 -11.33 17.52
CA VAL A 73 -4.49 -12.17 16.54
C VAL A 73 -3.25 -12.77 17.20
N TRP A 74 -3.31 -14.07 17.48
CA TRP A 74 -2.26 -14.80 18.18
C TRP A 74 -1.07 -15.13 17.26
N SER A 75 0.15 -14.79 17.69
CA SER A 75 1.42 -15.07 17.01
C SER A 75 2.41 -15.76 17.95
N GLN A 76 3.42 -16.47 17.42
CA GLN A 76 4.47 -17.14 18.22
C GLN A 76 5.42 -16.15 18.91
N GLU A 77 5.41 -14.89 18.51
CA GLU A 77 6.16 -13.81 19.14
C GLU A 77 5.22 -12.66 19.52
N PRO A 78 5.55 -11.91 20.58
CA PRO A 78 4.75 -10.74 20.96
C PRO A 78 4.83 -9.64 19.91
N ARG A 79 3.70 -8.94 19.72
CA ARG A 79 3.65 -7.79 18.82
C ARG A 79 4.36 -6.59 19.46
N ILE A 80 5.43 -6.15 18.81
CA ILE A 80 6.25 -5.00 19.21
C ILE A 80 6.30 -4.02 18.05
N GLU A 81 5.98 -2.76 18.33
CA GLU A 81 6.01 -1.68 17.33
C GLU A 81 6.94 -0.57 17.77
N ILE A 82 7.70 -0.01 16.83
CA ILE A 82 8.52 1.18 17.06
C ILE A 82 8.04 2.29 16.14
N LYS A 83 7.29 3.23 16.71
CA LYS A 83 6.82 4.44 16.03
C LYS A 83 7.85 5.55 16.20
N ARG A 84 7.99 6.41 15.19
CA ARG A 84 8.98 7.50 15.16
C ARG A 84 8.26 8.82 14.91
N GLY A 85 8.77 9.88 15.52
CA GLY A 85 8.26 11.25 15.33
C GLY A 85 9.36 12.29 15.50
N ILE A 86 9.09 13.49 15.03
CA ILE A 86 9.92 14.68 15.26
C ILE A 86 9.05 15.72 15.96
N SER A 87 9.57 16.31 17.03
CA SER A 87 8.90 17.40 17.75
C SER A 87 9.95 18.41 18.19
N ASN A 88 9.77 19.69 17.85
CA ASN A 88 10.74 20.77 18.12
C ASN A 88 12.18 20.41 17.69
N ASP A 89 12.34 19.89 16.47
CA ASP A 89 13.61 19.42 15.89
C ASP A 89 14.31 18.26 16.64
N ASP A 90 13.71 17.74 17.71
CA ASP A 90 14.18 16.57 18.43
C ASP A 90 13.50 15.30 17.92
N PHE A 91 14.29 14.24 17.74
CA PHE A 91 13.77 12.91 17.39
C PHE A 91 13.21 12.19 18.61
N TYR A 92 12.02 11.64 18.44
CA TYR A 92 11.37 10.78 19.41
C TYR A 92 11.03 9.43 18.80
N SER A 93 11.17 8.37 19.59
CA SER A 93 10.72 7.03 19.23
C SER A 93 9.86 6.47 20.36
N SER A 94 8.72 5.89 20.02
CA SER A 94 7.81 5.23 20.93
C SER A 94 7.87 3.73 20.68
N VAL A 95 8.29 2.97 21.70
CA VAL A 95 8.32 1.51 21.67
C VAL A 95 7.07 1.01 22.36
N ILE A 96 6.25 0.28 21.61
CA ILE A 96 4.94 -0.23 22.01
C ILE A 96 5.03 -1.75 22.08
N VAL A 97 4.58 -2.33 23.19
CA VAL A 97 4.57 -3.78 23.39
C VAL A 97 3.19 -4.24 23.79
N TYR A 98 2.63 -5.16 23.00
CA TYR A 98 1.42 -5.90 23.36
C TYR A 98 1.83 -7.20 24.04
N PRO A 99 1.38 -7.45 25.29
CA PRO A 99 1.93 -8.52 26.10
C PRO A 99 1.29 -9.88 25.86
N TYR A 100 0.81 -10.19 24.65
CA TYR A 100 0.05 -11.41 24.36
C TYR A 100 0.66 -12.16 23.17
N PHE A 101 0.97 -13.44 23.37
CA PHE A 101 1.60 -14.28 22.35
C PHE A 101 1.33 -15.77 22.62
N LEU A 102 1.61 -16.61 21.64
CA LEU A 102 1.59 -18.06 21.77
C LEU A 102 2.97 -18.55 22.18
N ASN A 103 3.01 -19.34 23.25
CA ASN A 103 4.18 -20.09 23.65
C ASN A 103 3.89 -21.59 23.51
N ASN A 104 4.51 -22.25 22.54
CA ASN A 104 4.26 -23.66 22.22
C ASN A 104 2.76 -23.99 22.03
N GLY A 105 2.03 -23.08 21.39
CA GLY A 105 0.58 -23.21 21.14
C GLY A 105 -0.32 -22.85 22.32
N LEU A 106 0.22 -22.54 23.49
CA LEU A 106 -0.54 -22.03 24.63
C LEU A 106 -0.58 -20.50 24.61
N LYS A 107 -1.73 -19.92 24.93
CA LYS A 107 -1.93 -18.47 25.02
C LYS A 107 -1.29 -17.94 26.29
N HIS A 108 -0.29 -17.09 26.15
CA HIS A 108 0.49 -16.54 27.25
C HIS A 108 0.32 -15.02 27.32
N LYS A 109 0.38 -14.50 28.55
CA LYS A 109 0.57 -13.08 28.84
C LYS A 109 1.96 -12.84 29.43
N ILE A 110 2.57 -11.72 29.08
CA ILE A 110 3.93 -11.38 29.50
C ILE A 110 3.90 -10.72 30.88
N LYS A 111 4.78 -11.12 31.80
CA LYS A 111 5.05 -10.39 33.05
C LYS A 111 6.19 -9.40 32.88
N LYS A 112 7.26 -9.83 32.19
CA LYS A 112 8.42 -8.98 31.93
C LYS A 112 8.99 -9.29 30.56
N ILE A 113 9.43 -8.26 29.85
CA ILE A 113 10.16 -8.41 28.60
C ILE A 113 11.25 -7.36 28.54
N LYS A 114 12.42 -7.80 28.09
CA LYS A 114 13.58 -6.95 27.90
C LYS A 114 13.94 -6.92 26.43
N LEU A 115 14.04 -5.72 25.88
CA LEU A 115 14.39 -5.47 24.48
C LEU A 115 15.75 -4.80 24.39
N ASN A 116 16.52 -5.20 23.39
CA ASN A 116 17.65 -4.43 22.89
C ASN A 116 17.19 -3.61 21.69
N LEU A 117 17.33 -2.29 21.81
CA LEU A 117 16.93 -1.31 20.80
C LEU A 117 18.18 -0.69 20.20
N GLU A 118 18.30 -0.75 18.89
CA GLU A 118 19.40 -0.11 18.19
C GLU A 118 19.01 1.31 17.82
N LYS A 119 19.95 2.25 17.91
CA LYS A 119 19.74 3.56 17.28
C LYS A 119 19.69 3.35 15.77
N SER A 120 18.77 4.04 15.11
CA SER A 120 18.75 4.09 13.65
C SER A 120 20.09 4.64 13.22
N GLN A 121 20.84 3.87 12.44
CA GLN A 121 21.89 4.46 11.63
C GLN A 121 21.18 5.40 10.65
N ASN A 122 21.79 6.56 10.36
CA ASN A 122 21.37 7.28 9.17
C ASN A 122 21.70 6.34 8.03
N GLU A 123 20.69 5.72 7.43
CA GLU A 123 20.83 5.22 6.07
C GLU A 123 21.33 6.44 5.30
N ILE A 124 22.59 6.37 4.88
CA ILE A 124 23.07 7.29 3.86
C ILE A 124 22.18 6.93 2.69
N VAL A 125 21.12 7.70 2.47
CA VAL A 125 20.37 7.69 1.22
C VAL A 125 21.29 8.37 0.20
N SER A 126 22.42 7.73 -0.08
CA SER A 126 23.25 8.05 -1.23
C SER A 126 22.46 7.53 -2.41
N ASN A 127 21.58 8.40 -2.91
CA ASN A 127 21.31 8.64 -4.33
C ASN A 127 20.10 9.58 -4.45
N PHE A 128 20.29 10.85 -4.07
CA PHE A 128 19.34 11.93 -4.36
C PHE A 128 19.14 12.18 -5.87
N ARG A 129 20.00 11.60 -6.70
CA ARG A 129 19.82 11.43 -8.13
C ARG A 129 20.25 10.01 -8.48
N SER A 130 19.30 9.15 -8.84
CA SER A 130 19.65 8.18 -9.86
C SER A 130 19.97 8.99 -11.12
N ASN A 131 21.23 8.98 -11.54
CA ASN A 131 21.58 9.37 -12.90
C ASN A 131 21.11 8.25 -13.86
N GLU A 132 19.81 7.94 -13.86
CA GLU A 132 19.21 7.44 -15.09
C GLU A 132 19.11 8.66 -16.00
N GLU A 133 20.25 8.97 -16.61
CA GLU A 133 20.38 10.05 -17.57
C GLU A 133 19.60 9.61 -18.81
N ILE A 134 18.33 10.02 -18.88
CA ILE A 134 17.58 9.93 -20.13
C ILE A 134 18.20 10.94 -21.08
N ILE A 135 19.05 10.42 -21.97
CA ILE A 135 19.73 11.20 -23.00
C ILE A 135 18.69 11.78 -23.99
N GLU A 136 17.57 11.07 -24.19
CA GLU A 136 16.50 11.48 -25.09
C GLU A 136 15.15 10.87 -24.65
N SER A 137 14.10 11.70 -24.60
CA SER A 137 12.75 11.23 -24.23
C SER A 137 12.15 10.35 -25.33
N VAL A 138 11.35 9.35 -24.96
CA VAL A 138 10.55 8.57 -25.91
C VAL A 138 9.63 9.47 -26.76
N LEU A 139 9.20 10.61 -26.21
CA LEU A 139 8.36 11.59 -26.90
C LEU A 139 9.12 12.47 -27.91
N SER A 140 10.46 12.38 -27.98
CA SER A 140 11.27 13.24 -28.86
C SER A 140 11.05 12.98 -30.34
N SER A 141 10.60 11.77 -30.69
CA SER A 141 10.46 11.31 -32.06
C SER A 141 9.17 10.51 -32.25
N GLY A 142 8.71 10.40 -33.50
CA GLY A 142 7.48 9.68 -33.84
C GLY A 142 6.21 10.51 -33.67
N SER A 143 5.07 9.86 -33.93
CA SER A 143 3.74 10.47 -33.75
C SER A 143 3.11 9.98 -32.46
N TRP A 144 2.59 10.92 -31.66
CA TRP A 144 2.07 10.66 -30.33
C TRP A 144 0.65 11.20 -30.15
N PHE A 145 -0.23 10.34 -29.65
CA PHE A 145 -1.63 10.64 -29.43
C PHE A 145 -1.98 10.46 -27.96
N LYS A 146 -2.47 11.52 -27.32
CA LYS A 146 -2.74 11.57 -25.88
C LYS A 146 -4.22 11.28 -25.60
N PHE A 147 -4.48 10.34 -24.70
CA PHE A 147 -5.82 9.93 -24.28
C PHE A 147 -6.01 10.14 -22.79
N LYS A 148 -7.18 10.65 -22.39
CA LYS A 148 -7.60 10.77 -20.99
C LYS A 148 -8.18 9.45 -20.51
N ILE A 149 -7.75 9.00 -19.35
CA ILE A 149 -8.23 7.81 -18.66
C ILE A 149 -8.79 8.26 -17.30
N HIS A 150 -10.07 7.96 -17.07
CA HIS A 150 -10.78 8.36 -15.84
C HIS A 150 -10.95 7.21 -14.83
N LYS A 151 -10.77 5.96 -15.27
CA LYS A 151 -10.95 4.78 -14.41
C LYS A 151 -9.89 3.73 -14.72
N SER A 152 -9.39 3.06 -13.69
CA SER A 152 -8.52 1.90 -13.89
C SER A 152 -9.28 0.76 -14.56
N GLY A 153 -8.66 0.05 -15.49
CA GLY A 153 -9.29 -1.08 -16.17
C GLY A 153 -8.58 -1.54 -17.44
N ILE A 154 -9.17 -2.56 -18.07
CA ILE A 154 -8.76 -3.03 -19.40
C ILE A 154 -9.45 -2.18 -20.45
N TYR A 155 -8.65 -1.60 -21.33
CA TYR A 155 -9.09 -0.77 -22.45
C TYR A 155 -8.88 -1.51 -23.77
N GLN A 156 -9.76 -1.24 -24.73
CA GLN A 156 -9.67 -1.75 -26.09
C GLN A 156 -9.78 -0.57 -27.07
N ILE A 157 -8.88 -0.54 -28.06
CA ILE A 157 -8.95 0.40 -29.18
C ILE A 157 -8.92 -0.41 -30.47
N SER A 158 -9.96 -0.26 -31.30
CA SER A 158 -10.03 -0.94 -32.59
C SER A 158 -9.36 -0.14 -33.70
N TYR A 159 -9.10 -0.82 -34.82
CA TYR A 159 -8.69 -0.18 -36.07
C TYR A 159 -9.62 0.96 -36.49
N GLU A 160 -10.93 0.73 -36.39
CA GLU A 160 -11.95 1.71 -36.76
C GLU A 160 -11.88 2.95 -35.87
N ASN A 161 -11.63 2.80 -34.57
CA ASN A 161 -11.43 3.94 -33.66
C ASN A 161 -10.23 4.80 -34.08
N LEU A 162 -9.13 4.18 -34.53
CA LEU A 162 -7.94 4.89 -34.97
C LEU A 162 -8.16 5.60 -36.31
N ILE A 163 -8.88 4.99 -37.25
CA ILE A 163 -9.27 5.61 -38.53
C ILE A 163 -10.20 6.81 -38.29
N GLU A 164 -11.25 6.64 -37.47
CA GLU A 164 -12.23 7.70 -37.16
C GLU A 164 -11.56 8.93 -36.52
N LYS A 165 -10.54 8.69 -35.69
CA LYS A 165 -9.76 9.75 -35.02
C LYS A 165 -8.64 10.32 -35.90
N ASN A 166 -8.50 9.87 -37.15
CA ASN A 166 -7.42 10.23 -38.07
C ASN A 166 -6.02 9.97 -37.49
N ILE A 167 -5.88 8.94 -36.67
CA ILE A 167 -4.61 8.51 -36.07
C ILE A 167 -3.82 7.67 -37.07
N ILE A 168 -4.53 6.85 -37.85
CA ILE A 168 -3.99 6.10 -38.98
C ILE A 168 -4.87 6.38 -40.21
N SER A 169 -4.32 6.17 -41.40
CA SER A 169 -5.05 6.32 -42.67
C SER A 169 -5.26 5.01 -43.42
N GLY A 170 -4.78 3.89 -42.87
CA GLY A 170 -4.85 2.57 -43.49
C GLY A 170 -4.16 1.50 -42.65
N PRO A 171 -4.00 0.29 -43.19
CA PRO A 171 -3.27 -0.80 -42.55
C PRO A 171 -1.83 -0.39 -42.18
N ILE A 172 -1.42 -0.75 -40.97
CA ILE A 172 -0.04 -0.57 -40.49
C ILE A 172 0.49 -1.85 -39.84
N PRO A 173 1.80 -2.10 -39.83
CA PRO A 173 2.38 -3.21 -39.10
C PRO A 173 2.01 -3.16 -37.61
N SER A 174 1.52 -4.27 -37.07
CA SER A 174 0.97 -4.32 -35.71
C SER A 174 2.01 -4.08 -34.61
N ASN A 175 3.29 -4.31 -34.92
CA ASN A 175 4.42 -4.01 -34.02
C ASN A 175 4.72 -2.51 -33.88
N GLN A 176 4.17 -1.66 -34.74
CA GLN A 176 4.37 -0.21 -34.68
C GLN A 176 3.39 0.49 -33.73
N ILE A 177 2.35 -0.22 -33.27
CA ILE A 177 1.36 0.32 -32.32
C ILE A 177 1.80 -0.02 -30.91
N ALA A 178 2.22 0.99 -30.16
CA ALA A 178 2.64 0.86 -28.77
C ALA A 178 1.92 1.85 -27.87
N VAL A 179 1.72 1.46 -26.61
CA VAL A 179 1.01 2.22 -25.60
C VAL A 179 1.97 2.56 -24.49
N PHE A 180 1.98 3.83 -24.08
CA PHE A 180 2.86 4.37 -23.06
C PHE A 180 2.05 5.10 -22.00
N GLY A 181 2.54 5.09 -20.77
CA GLY A 181 1.91 5.77 -19.65
C GLY A 181 2.71 5.58 -18.38
N ASN A 182 2.33 6.32 -17.34
CA ASN A 182 2.88 6.19 -16.00
C ASN A 182 1.74 5.88 -15.01
N SER A 183 2.10 5.44 -13.81
CA SER A 183 1.12 5.11 -12.76
C SER A 183 0.25 6.32 -12.42
N SER A 184 -1.01 6.05 -12.02
CA SER A 184 -1.93 7.08 -11.51
C SER A 184 -1.71 7.45 -10.04
N ARG A 185 -0.67 6.91 -9.41
CA ARG A 185 -0.27 7.15 -8.02
C ARG A 185 -0.01 8.63 -7.77
N MET A 186 -0.25 9.05 -6.53
CA MET A 186 0.17 10.38 -6.12
C MET A 186 1.70 10.45 -6.14
N LEU A 187 2.23 11.60 -6.55
CA LEU A 187 3.66 11.85 -6.40
C LEU A 187 3.98 11.94 -4.91
N ASP A 188 5.00 11.20 -4.50
CA ASP A 188 5.46 11.21 -3.11
C ASP A 188 5.92 12.61 -2.71
N PHE A 189 5.50 13.05 -1.52
CA PHE A 189 5.93 14.32 -0.94
C PHE A 189 7.36 14.24 -0.37
N THR A 190 7.89 13.03 -0.18
CA THR A 190 9.22 12.78 0.33
C THR A 190 10.26 13.11 -0.74
N VAL A 191 11.16 14.04 -0.40
CA VAL A 191 12.26 14.44 -1.27
C VAL A 191 13.22 13.26 -1.45
N GLY A 192 13.54 12.93 -2.70
CA GLY A 192 14.53 11.91 -3.04
C GLY A 192 13.96 10.55 -3.43
N ASN A 193 12.65 10.34 -3.27
CA ASN A 193 12.02 9.12 -3.75
C ASN A 193 12.03 9.07 -5.28
N SER A 194 12.25 7.87 -5.82
CA SER A 194 12.30 7.64 -7.26
C SER A 194 10.95 7.96 -7.90
N ARG A 195 11.00 8.55 -9.08
CA ARG A 195 9.83 8.87 -9.91
C ARG A 195 10.16 8.54 -11.36
N PRO A 196 9.17 8.12 -12.16
CA PRO A 196 9.37 7.92 -13.59
C PRO A 196 9.96 9.18 -14.21
N VAL A 197 11.12 9.03 -14.85
CA VAL A 197 11.82 10.15 -15.49
C VAL A 197 11.26 10.42 -16.90
N ASP A 198 10.62 9.42 -17.50
CA ASP A 198 9.89 9.49 -18.78
C ASP A 198 8.69 8.52 -18.77
N LEU A 199 7.96 8.42 -19.88
CA LEU A 199 6.86 7.47 -20.05
C LEU A 199 7.38 6.03 -20.15
N SER A 200 6.70 5.12 -19.45
CA SER A 200 6.97 3.69 -19.55
C SER A 200 6.05 3.01 -20.56
N GLU A 201 6.57 2.01 -21.28
CA GLU A 201 5.75 1.21 -22.18
C GLU A 201 4.83 0.25 -21.40
N ILE A 202 3.53 0.32 -21.71
CA ILE A 202 2.47 -0.52 -21.16
C ILE A 202 2.35 -1.79 -22.01
N PRO A 203 2.47 -2.99 -21.41
CA PRO A 203 2.24 -4.24 -22.12
C PRO A 203 0.86 -4.30 -22.76
N SER A 204 0.81 -4.69 -24.02
CA SER A 204 -0.45 -4.76 -24.78
C SER A 204 -0.58 -6.07 -25.57
N LYS A 205 -1.82 -6.44 -25.85
CA LYS A 205 -2.19 -7.58 -26.68
C LYS A 205 -2.93 -7.08 -27.92
N ILE A 206 -2.51 -7.56 -29.08
CA ILE A 206 -3.24 -7.33 -30.32
C ILE A 206 -4.09 -8.56 -30.63
N ILE A 207 -5.33 -8.31 -31.05
CA ILE A 207 -6.25 -9.29 -31.62
C ILE A 207 -6.40 -8.92 -33.09
N GLU A 208 -5.99 -9.81 -33.98
CA GLU A 208 -5.98 -9.63 -35.43
C GLU A 208 -6.06 -11.00 -36.13
N GLU A 209 -6.39 -11.00 -37.42
CA GLU A 209 -6.53 -12.24 -38.22
C GLU A 209 -5.16 -12.77 -38.70
N ASP A 210 -4.30 -11.90 -39.24
CA ASP A 210 -3.09 -12.29 -39.99
C ASP A 210 -1.75 -12.09 -39.23
N ASN A 211 -1.81 -11.86 -37.91
CA ASN A 211 -0.65 -11.72 -36.99
C ASN A 211 0.48 -10.74 -37.41
N SER A 212 0.21 -9.85 -38.38
CA SER A 212 1.25 -9.03 -39.03
C SER A 212 0.83 -7.58 -39.27
N PHE A 213 -0.46 -7.36 -39.53
CA PHE A 213 -1.00 -6.04 -39.86
C PHE A 213 -2.25 -5.74 -39.04
N PHE A 214 -2.29 -4.51 -38.53
CA PHE A 214 -3.45 -3.96 -37.86
C PHE A 214 -4.40 -3.42 -38.92
N THR A 215 -5.40 -4.23 -39.26
CA THR A 215 -6.39 -4.00 -40.31
C THR A 215 -7.80 -3.93 -39.71
N SER A 216 -8.83 -3.78 -40.56
CA SER A 216 -10.23 -3.75 -40.10
C SER A 216 -10.56 -5.01 -39.29
N GLY A 217 -11.27 -4.83 -38.18
CA GLY A 217 -11.53 -5.88 -37.19
C GLY A 217 -10.41 -6.11 -36.16
N SER A 218 -9.22 -5.52 -36.36
CA SER A 218 -8.12 -5.63 -35.40
C SER A 218 -8.36 -4.73 -34.17
N SER A 219 -7.84 -5.14 -33.01
CA SER A 219 -7.89 -4.34 -31.79
C SER A 219 -6.67 -4.51 -30.89
N ILE A 220 -6.30 -3.44 -30.19
CA ILE A 220 -5.26 -3.46 -29.16
C ILE A 220 -5.91 -3.37 -27.78
N LEU A 221 -5.51 -4.28 -26.89
CA LEU A 221 -5.94 -4.34 -25.49
C LEU A 221 -4.77 -4.06 -24.55
N PHE A 222 -5.01 -3.26 -23.53
CA PHE A 222 -4.03 -2.91 -22.51
C PHE A 222 -4.72 -2.55 -21.20
N TYR A 223 -4.00 -2.67 -20.09
CA TYR A 223 -4.47 -2.20 -18.78
C TYR A 223 -3.92 -0.79 -18.53
N ALA A 224 -4.77 0.13 -18.09
CA ALA A 224 -4.38 1.48 -17.72
C ALA A 224 -4.96 1.82 -16.34
N GLU A 225 -4.18 2.56 -15.55
CA GLU A 225 -4.56 2.99 -14.20
C GLU A 225 -5.02 4.45 -14.22
N ALA A 226 -6.02 4.80 -13.41
CA ALA A 226 -6.47 6.16 -13.14
C ALA A 226 -7.09 6.24 -11.74
N ASP A 227 -7.33 7.47 -11.24
CA ASP A 227 -7.98 7.70 -9.95
C ASP A 227 -7.21 7.06 -8.76
N GLY A 228 -5.89 7.24 -8.74
CA GLY A 228 -5.03 6.73 -7.67
C GLY A 228 -4.67 5.25 -7.84
N ASN A 229 -4.41 4.54 -6.74
CA ASN A 229 -3.84 3.19 -6.76
C ASN A 229 -4.33 2.34 -5.58
N GLU A 230 -4.57 1.05 -5.83
CA GLU A 230 -4.83 0.07 -4.79
C GLU A 230 -3.52 -0.65 -4.43
N TYR A 231 -3.26 -0.84 -3.13
CA TYR A 231 -2.07 -1.53 -2.65
C TYR A 231 -2.34 -2.29 -1.35
N TYR A 232 -1.57 -3.35 -1.13
CA TYR A 232 -1.57 -4.05 0.14
C TYR A 232 -0.60 -3.38 1.10
N ASP A 233 -1.11 -2.90 2.23
CA ASP A 233 -0.30 -2.37 3.31
C ASP A 233 0.15 -3.51 4.22
N SER A 234 1.45 -3.81 4.21
CA SER A 234 2.02 -4.91 5.01
C SER A 234 2.04 -4.61 6.51
N ASP A 235 2.13 -3.33 6.90
CA ASP A 235 2.21 -2.96 8.32
C ASP A 235 0.83 -3.15 8.97
N ASP A 236 -0.24 -2.78 8.26
CA ASP A 236 -1.62 -2.92 8.75
C ASP A 236 -2.30 -4.24 8.30
N SER A 237 -1.68 -5.00 7.40
CA SER A 237 -2.24 -6.23 6.81
C SER A 237 -3.61 -6.04 6.15
N ILE A 238 -3.83 -4.89 5.51
CA ILE A 238 -5.08 -4.55 4.82
C ILE A 238 -4.83 -4.01 3.42
N LEU A 239 -5.79 -4.23 2.51
CA LEU A 239 -5.83 -3.54 1.23
C LEU A 239 -6.28 -2.10 1.43
N LYS A 240 -5.48 -1.16 0.93
CA LYS A 240 -5.77 0.28 0.93
C LYS A 240 -5.95 0.76 -0.50
N LYS A 241 -6.75 1.81 -0.67
CA LYS A 241 -6.82 2.60 -1.91
C LYS A 241 -6.34 4.00 -1.58
N GLU A 242 -5.38 4.47 -2.35
CA GLU A 242 -4.99 5.88 -2.39
C GLU A 242 -5.76 6.55 -3.53
N VAL A 243 -6.35 7.72 -3.26
CA VAL A 243 -6.95 8.60 -4.29
C VAL A 243 -5.98 9.75 -4.55
N ASN A 244 -5.85 10.14 -5.82
CA ASN A 244 -4.98 11.26 -6.18
C ASN A 244 -5.70 12.60 -5.90
N LEU A 245 -5.18 13.35 -4.94
CA LEU A 245 -5.76 14.62 -4.47
C LEU A 245 -5.74 15.75 -5.51
N TYR A 246 -4.95 15.62 -6.57
CA TYR A 246 -4.71 16.69 -7.53
C TYR A 246 -5.29 16.41 -8.92
N SER A 247 -5.63 15.16 -9.22
CA SER A 247 -6.21 14.77 -10.52
C SER A 247 -6.96 13.44 -10.41
N ASP A 248 -8.19 13.42 -10.93
CA ASP A 248 -8.99 12.21 -11.16
C ASP A 248 -8.65 11.53 -12.50
N THR A 249 -7.82 12.17 -13.32
CA THR A 249 -7.56 11.79 -14.70
C THR A 249 -6.09 11.45 -14.86
N ASN A 250 -5.82 10.28 -15.43
CA ASN A 250 -4.51 9.89 -15.91
C ASN A 250 -4.45 9.99 -17.45
N PHE A 251 -3.25 9.90 -18.02
CA PHE A 251 -3.05 9.95 -19.46
C PHE A 251 -2.25 8.75 -19.95
N ILE A 252 -2.71 8.19 -21.07
CA ILE A 252 -1.95 7.24 -21.86
C ILE A 252 -1.64 7.85 -23.22
N TYR A 253 -0.54 7.43 -23.80
CA TYR A 253 -0.01 7.92 -25.06
C TYR A 253 0.13 6.74 -26.01
N ILE A 254 -0.37 6.91 -27.23
CA ILE A 254 -0.26 5.90 -28.28
C ILE A 254 0.66 6.43 -29.35
N THR A 255 1.56 5.58 -29.80
CA THR A 255 2.37 5.82 -31.00
C THR A 255 2.10 4.74 -32.03
N THR A 256 2.12 5.13 -33.30
CA THR A 256 1.97 4.24 -34.47
C THR A 256 3.27 4.12 -35.26
N THR A 257 4.39 4.56 -34.67
CA THR A 257 5.72 4.55 -35.28
C THR A 257 6.75 3.85 -34.38
N ALA A 258 6.29 2.99 -33.48
CA ALA A 258 7.17 2.27 -32.56
C ALA A 258 8.09 1.30 -33.33
N LEU A 259 9.33 1.16 -32.86
CA LEU A 259 10.27 0.16 -33.40
C LEU A 259 9.96 -1.25 -32.89
N SER A 260 9.40 -1.33 -31.70
CA SER A 260 9.00 -2.57 -31.04
C SER A 260 7.82 -2.30 -30.09
N ARG A 261 7.17 -3.39 -29.66
CA ARG A 261 6.05 -3.34 -28.74
C ARG A 261 6.26 -4.34 -27.60
N LYS A 262 6.04 -3.90 -26.36
CA LYS A 262 5.96 -4.75 -25.17
C LYS A 262 4.67 -5.56 -25.19
N THR A 263 4.81 -6.88 -25.23
CA THR A 263 3.70 -7.81 -25.32
C THR A 263 3.32 -8.36 -23.95
N ILE A 264 2.04 -8.66 -23.76
CA ILE A 264 1.59 -9.42 -22.60
C ILE A 264 2.17 -10.84 -22.73
N PRO A 265 2.92 -11.36 -21.73
CA PRO A 265 3.49 -12.69 -21.80
C PRO A 265 2.39 -13.74 -21.91
N LYS A 266 2.58 -14.70 -22.83
CA LYS A 266 1.64 -15.82 -22.99
C LYS A 266 1.82 -16.77 -21.81
N GLN A 267 0.86 -16.77 -20.89
CA GLN A 267 0.80 -17.78 -19.83
C GLN A 267 0.17 -19.06 -20.39
N ILE A 268 0.86 -20.19 -20.23
CA ILE A 268 0.27 -21.51 -20.48
C ILE A 268 -0.62 -21.82 -19.29
N LEU A 269 -1.94 -21.70 -19.47
CA LEU A 269 -2.91 -22.08 -18.45
C LEU A 269 -3.04 -23.61 -18.48
N THR A 270 -2.77 -24.26 -17.36
CA THR A 270 -3.17 -25.65 -17.13
C THR A 270 -4.67 -25.71 -16.92
N SER A 271 -5.29 -26.87 -17.17
CA SER A 271 -6.71 -27.07 -16.85
C SER A 271 -6.97 -26.65 -15.39
N PRO A 272 -8.03 -25.87 -15.12
CA PRO A 272 -8.35 -25.45 -13.76
C PRO A 272 -8.47 -26.67 -12.85
N SER A 273 -7.72 -26.68 -11.75
CA SER A 273 -7.80 -27.73 -10.72
C SER A 273 -8.93 -27.48 -9.74
N ASP A 274 -9.24 -26.20 -9.50
CA ASP A 274 -10.12 -25.75 -8.43
C ASP A 274 -11.16 -24.76 -8.95
N THR A 275 -12.37 -24.84 -8.39
CA THR A 275 -13.42 -23.84 -8.59
C THR A 275 -13.62 -23.09 -7.28
N ILE A 276 -13.33 -21.79 -7.28
CA ILE A 276 -13.47 -20.90 -6.11
C ILE A 276 -14.85 -20.23 -6.18
N TYR A 277 -15.63 -20.32 -5.09
CA TYR A 277 -16.99 -19.77 -5.02
C TYR A 277 -17.09 -18.49 -4.19
N ASP A 278 -16.04 -18.15 -3.45
CA ASP A 278 -15.94 -17.01 -2.56
C ASP A 278 -14.79 -16.10 -2.96
N TYR A 279 -14.93 -14.80 -2.71
CA TYR A 279 -13.89 -13.83 -2.98
C TYR A 279 -13.95 -12.70 -1.96
N VAL A 280 -12.79 -12.13 -1.66
CA VAL A 280 -12.68 -10.90 -0.88
C VAL A 280 -12.75 -9.74 -1.85
N LYS A 281 -13.63 -8.77 -1.57
CA LYS A 281 -13.74 -7.53 -2.33
C LYS A 281 -13.40 -6.35 -1.45
N LEU A 282 -12.48 -5.50 -1.91
CA LEU A 282 -12.29 -4.18 -1.33
C LEU A 282 -13.42 -3.25 -1.79
N ASN A 283 -14.18 -2.70 -0.83
CA ASN A 283 -15.08 -1.58 -1.08
C ASN A 283 -14.46 -0.35 -0.42
N HIS A 284 -14.03 0.61 -1.25
CA HIS A 284 -13.46 1.86 -0.78
C HIS A 284 -14.52 2.97 -0.75
N HIS A 285 -14.66 3.65 0.39
CA HIS A 285 -15.49 4.84 0.54
C HIS A 285 -14.67 5.92 1.23
N GLU A 286 -14.23 6.89 0.44
CA GLU A 286 -13.65 8.15 0.88
C GLU A 286 -14.05 9.19 -0.17
N LYS A 287 -14.56 10.34 0.28
CA LYS A 287 -15.17 11.34 -0.61
C LYS A 287 -14.47 12.69 -0.61
N GLU A 288 -13.46 12.88 0.25
CA GLU A 288 -12.57 14.03 0.21
C GLU A 288 -13.32 15.39 0.20
N TRP A 289 -14.33 15.53 1.06
CA TRP A 289 -15.22 16.69 1.10
C TRP A 289 -14.69 17.86 1.93
N VAL A 290 -13.96 17.56 2.99
CA VAL A 290 -13.57 18.53 4.02
C VAL A 290 -12.06 18.62 4.12
N ASN A 291 -11.52 19.82 3.98
CA ASN A 291 -10.13 20.13 4.24
C ASN A 291 -10.04 21.15 5.39
N PHE A 292 -9.90 20.68 6.63
CA PHE A 292 -10.04 21.50 7.84
C PHE A 292 -9.14 22.74 7.86
N ILE A 293 -7.89 22.59 7.43
CA ILE A 293 -6.90 23.68 7.42
C ILE A 293 -6.65 24.25 6.02
N LYS A 294 -7.44 23.84 5.02
CA LYS A 294 -7.30 24.21 3.60
C LYS A 294 -5.88 24.01 3.06
N SER A 295 -5.19 22.96 3.53
CA SER A 295 -3.81 22.66 3.12
C SER A 295 -3.70 22.04 1.74
N GLY A 296 -4.80 21.51 1.21
CA GLY A 296 -4.82 20.68 0.00
C GLY A 296 -4.23 19.28 0.19
N ARG A 297 -3.72 18.93 1.39
CA ARG A 297 -3.02 17.66 1.66
C ARG A 297 -3.82 16.66 2.48
N GLN A 298 -4.69 17.16 3.35
CA GLN A 298 -5.54 16.31 4.18
C GLN A 298 -6.98 16.63 3.86
N TRP A 299 -7.65 15.60 3.39
CA TRP A 299 -9.04 15.64 3.01
C TRP A 299 -9.76 14.52 3.78
N PHE A 300 -11.03 14.77 4.05
CA PHE A 300 -11.87 13.90 4.88
C PHE A 300 -13.27 13.88 4.29
N GLY A 301 -13.96 12.75 4.41
CA GLY A 301 -15.33 12.59 3.97
C GLY A 301 -16.36 13.12 4.97
N GLU A 302 -17.38 12.30 5.22
CA GLU A 302 -18.53 12.64 6.05
C GLU A 302 -18.18 12.84 7.54
N SER A 303 -18.93 13.74 8.21
CA SER A 303 -18.91 13.82 9.68
C SER A 303 -19.73 12.68 10.29
N PHE A 304 -19.11 11.91 11.18
CA PHE A 304 -19.78 10.83 11.91
C PHE A 304 -20.72 11.30 13.04
N ASN A 305 -20.91 12.61 13.23
CA ASN A 305 -21.76 13.16 14.28
C ASN A 305 -23.27 12.91 14.04
N GLN A 306 -23.68 12.62 12.81
CA GLN A 306 -25.08 12.42 12.43
C GLN A 306 -25.25 11.09 11.66
N ASN A 307 -25.56 10.03 12.41
CA ASN A 307 -25.74 8.63 11.98
C ASN A 307 -24.50 7.90 11.42
N PRO A 308 -24.23 6.66 11.83
CA PRO A 308 -23.21 5.83 11.21
C PRO A 308 -23.61 5.48 9.77
N LEU A 309 -22.70 5.72 8.82
CA LEU A 309 -22.85 5.30 7.43
C LEU A 309 -23.13 3.80 7.39
N THR A 310 -24.21 3.40 6.71
CA THR A 310 -24.54 1.99 6.49
C THR A 310 -24.15 1.62 5.07
N PHE A 311 -23.11 0.81 4.93
CA PHE A 311 -22.73 0.21 3.65
C PHE A 311 -23.61 -1.02 3.41
N LYS A 312 -24.23 -1.11 2.23
CA LYS A 312 -25.02 -2.27 1.78
C LYS A 312 -24.13 -3.28 1.06
#